data_AF-A0A535E2X0-F1
#
_entry.id   AF-A0A535E2X0-F1
#
_cell.length_a   1.000
_cell.length_b   1.000
_cell.length_c   1.000
_cell.angle_alpha   90.00
_cell.angle_beta   90.00
_cell.angle_gamma   90.00
#
_symmetry.space_group_name_H-M   'P 1'
#
loop_
_entity.id
_entity.type
_entity.pdbx_description
1 polymer ?
#
loop_
_entity_poly.entity_id
_entity_poly.type
_entity_poly.pdbx_seq_one_letter_code
_entity_poly.pdbx_strand_id
1 'polypeptide(L)'
;MTVAVGMLSGLIVGLNWGLDWGVTLGPLMFALIGLTIGCLVAMAHGSVAHESRIVPAEQLRWSWTALRRDLPRWIGIGILVGVLGGAAFGLVLGVAIDVRPEVLSGPRSAGAAPPPAGSVTLLGSLAAGVVSGLVNGIGLGLMMGLTFGLLTGLDKRTGVSAMAPGQSVEASRRNAIVGGILGGCVFGLGYEVFYVQGTSLTGPLVHHVAHAIGLVGVYWPVAWANDIVVAALAGAIVAGLQRGGGAYLRHRALLWILVRRGLAPRDYVAFLEHASRLVLLRRRGHGYEFIHRMLLEYFADLPFDARRARSLGRGKPG
;
A
#
# COMPACT_ATOMS: atom_id res chain seq x y z
N MET A 1 2.55 -16.06 -1.50
CA MET A 1 3.65 -15.14 -1.12
C MET A 1 3.16 -13.71 -0.88
N THR A 2 2.30 -13.16 -1.74
CA THR A 2 1.89 -11.74 -1.68
C THR A 2 0.79 -11.46 -0.64
N VAL A 3 -0.15 -12.38 -0.41
CA VAL A 3 -1.09 -12.35 0.74
C VAL A 3 -0.32 -12.46 2.06
N ALA A 4 0.73 -13.28 2.10
CA ALA A 4 1.58 -13.41 3.29
C ALA A 4 2.36 -12.12 3.58
N VAL A 5 2.85 -11.40 2.56
CA VAL A 5 3.50 -10.09 2.75
C VAL A 5 2.49 -9.04 3.22
N GLY A 6 1.27 -9.03 2.69
CA GLY A 6 0.22 -8.12 3.13
C GLY A 6 -0.28 -8.40 4.55
N MET A 7 -0.40 -9.68 4.90
CA MET A 7 -0.67 -10.12 6.27
C MET A 7 0.50 -9.77 7.20
N LEU A 8 1.75 -9.95 6.77
CA LEU A 8 2.93 -9.60 7.57
C LEU A 8 3.05 -8.08 7.80
N SER A 9 2.75 -7.26 6.80
CA SER A 9 2.76 -5.80 6.94
C SER A 9 1.59 -5.29 7.80
N GLY A 10 0.38 -5.85 7.61
CA GLY A 10 -0.75 -5.59 8.49
C GLY A 10 -0.50 -6.04 9.93
N LEU A 11 0.22 -7.16 10.10
CA LEU A 11 0.65 -7.67 11.40
C LEU A 11 1.72 -6.76 12.03
N ILE A 12 2.73 -6.28 11.30
CA ILE A 12 3.80 -5.42 11.84
C ILE A 12 3.25 -4.06 12.27
N VAL A 13 2.42 -3.41 11.43
CA VAL A 13 1.82 -2.13 11.78
C VAL A 13 0.74 -2.31 12.84
N GLY A 14 -0.06 -3.37 12.75
CA GLY A 14 -1.01 -3.78 13.77
C GLY A 14 -0.35 -4.14 15.10
N LEU A 15 0.88 -4.69 15.10
CA LEU A 15 1.68 -4.90 16.31
C LEU A 15 2.14 -3.58 16.91
N ASN A 16 2.64 -2.66 16.08
CA ASN A 16 3.10 -1.37 16.58
C ASN A 16 1.96 -0.57 17.23
N TRP A 17 0.82 -0.50 16.55
CA TRP A 17 -0.37 0.21 17.03
C TRP A 17 -1.12 -0.51 18.12
N GLY A 18 -1.25 -1.82 17.97
CA GLY A 18 -1.97 -2.64 18.91
C GLY A 18 -1.15 -2.96 20.16
N LEU A 19 0.18 -2.83 20.17
CA LEU A 19 0.92 -2.79 21.43
C LEU A 19 0.60 -1.50 22.20
N ASP A 20 0.52 -0.36 21.51
CA ASP A 20 0.19 0.93 22.12
C ASP A 20 -1.27 1.01 22.61
N TRP A 21 -2.23 0.61 21.78
CA TRP A 21 -3.67 0.61 22.09
C TRP A 21 -4.16 -0.66 22.77
N GLY A 22 -3.47 -1.80 22.61
CA GLY A 22 -3.85 -3.05 23.26
C GLY A 22 -3.45 -3.09 24.73
N VAL A 23 -2.43 -2.33 25.13
CA VAL A 23 -2.14 -2.08 26.54
C VAL A 23 -3.26 -1.25 27.20
N THR A 24 -3.89 -0.33 26.47
CA THR A 24 -4.94 0.56 27.01
C THR A 24 -6.37 0.02 26.85
N LEU A 25 -6.70 -0.61 25.72
CA LEU A 25 -8.05 -1.09 25.36
C LEU A 25 -8.15 -2.61 25.17
N GLY A 26 -7.04 -3.34 25.22
CA GLY A 26 -7.02 -4.81 25.10
C GLY A 26 -6.89 -5.36 23.67
N PRO A 27 -6.75 -6.70 23.54
CA PRO A 27 -6.39 -7.38 22.29
C PRO A 27 -7.48 -7.36 21.19
N LEU A 28 -8.74 -7.04 21.54
CA LEU A 28 -9.82 -6.92 20.55
C LEU A 28 -9.67 -5.64 19.71
N MET A 29 -9.20 -4.54 20.32
CA MET A 29 -8.88 -3.30 19.60
C MET A 29 -7.63 -3.42 18.73
N PHE A 30 -6.63 -4.18 19.20
CA PHE A 30 -5.49 -4.61 18.39
C PHE A 30 -5.96 -5.30 17.08
N ALA A 31 -6.87 -6.26 17.19
CA ALA A 31 -7.35 -7.03 16.04
C ALA A 31 -8.09 -6.16 15.02
N LEU A 32 -8.82 -5.14 15.46
CA LEU A 32 -9.58 -4.25 14.58
C LEU A 32 -8.73 -3.18 13.89
N ILE A 33 -7.73 -2.61 14.55
CA ILE A 33 -6.75 -1.74 13.90
C ILE A 33 -5.95 -2.57 12.88
N GLY A 34 -5.58 -3.80 13.23
CA GLY A 34 -5.01 -4.77 12.30
C GLY A 34 -5.94 -5.09 11.13
N LEU A 35 -7.25 -5.15 11.35
CA LEU A 35 -8.25 -5.39 10.30
C LEU A 35 -8.41 -4.19 9.36
N THR A 36 -8.46 -2.96 9.87
CA THR A 36 -8.60 -1.75 9.02
C THR A 36 -7.37 -1.54 8.15
N ILE A 37 -6.17 -1.71 8.72
CA ILE A 37 -4.91 -1.70 7.98
C ILE A 37 -4.82 -2.92 7.05
N GLY A 38 -5.30 -4.07 7.50
CA GLY A 38 -5.42 -5.29 6.70
C GLY A 38 -6.31 -5.09 5.47
N CYS A 39 -7.42 -4.37 5.60
CA CYS A 39 -8.32 -4.00 4.51
C CYS A 39 -7.66 -3.01 3.54
N LEU A 40 -6.92 -2.01 4.04
CA LEU A 40 -6.11 -1.09 3.22
C LEU A 40 -5.11 -1.86 2.35
N VAL A 41 -4.38 -2.78 2.97
CA VAL A 41 -3.39 -3.62 2.30
C VAL A 41 -4.04 -4.64 1.39
N ALA A 42 -5.19 -5.22 1.77
CA ALA A 42 -5.94 -6.16 0.94
C ALA A 42 -6.55 -5.49 -0.29
N MET A 43 -7.03 -4.25 -0.20
CA MET A 43 -7.49 -3.46 -1.34
C MET A 43 -6.33 -3.10 -2.27
N ALA A 44 -5.20 -2.63 -1.71
CA ALA A 44 -3.98 -2.39 -2.47
C ALA A 44 -3.51 -3.67 -3.18
N HIS A 45 -3.57 -4.81 -2.50
CA HIS A 45 -3.17 -6.11 -3.03
C HIS A 45 -4.15 -6.62 -4.09
N GLY A 46 -5.46 -6.55 -3.86
CA GLY A 46 -6.50 -6.97 -4.82
C GLY A 46 -6.37 -6.23 -6.15
N SER A 47 -5.98 -4.97 -6.10
CA SER A 47 -5.73 -4.14 -7.29
C SER A 47 -4.42 -4.46 -8.04
N VAL A 48 -3.43 -5.06 -7.37
CA VAL A 48 -2.11 -5.39 -7.94
C VAL A 48 -1.97 -6.88 -8.29
N ALA A 49 -2.75 -7.77 -7.68
CA ALA A 49 -2.52 -9.22 -7.77
C ALA A 49 -3.10 -9.89 -9.04
N HIS A 50 -3.94 -9.20 -9.82
CA HIS A 50 -4.70 -9.82 -10.92
C HIS A 50 -4.04 -9.76 -12.31
N GLU A 51 -2.81 -9.25 -12.43
CA GLU A 51 -2.13 -9.18 -13.73
C GLU A 51 -1.19 -10.38 -13.94
N SER A 52 -1.68 -11.41 -14.64
CA SER A 52 -0.88 -12.57 -15.08
C SER A 52 0.17 -12.22 -16.13
N ARG A 53 -0.02 -11.09 -16.82
CA ARG A 53 0.90 -10.56 -17.83
C ARG A 53 1.54 -9.28 -17.33
N ILE A 54 2.87 -9.20 -17.43
CA ILE A 54 3.61 -7.97 -17.15
C ILE A 54 3.38 -7.02 -18.33
N VAL A 55 2.49 -6.05 -18.16
CA VAL A 55 2.25 -4.99 -19.14
C VAL A 55 2.78 -3.67 -18.55
N PRO A 56 3.92 -3.14 -19.05
CA PRO A 56 4.47 -1.89 -18.55
C PRO A 56 3.54 -0.72 -18.84
N ALA A 57 3.35 0.17 -17.87
CA ALA A 57 2.63 1.43 -18.10
C ALA A 57 3.55 2.39 -18.85
N GLU A 58 3.36 2.53 -20.16
CA GLU A 58 4.22 3.34 -21.03
C GLU A 58 3.95 4.84 -20.88
N GLN A 59 2.68 5.23 -20.79
CA GLN A 59 2.28 6.62 -20.62
C GLN A 59 1.16 6.74 -19.59
N LEU A 60 1.23 7.80 -18.79
CA LEU A 60 0.11 8.31 -18.00
C LEU A 60 -0.46 9.53 -18.72
N ARG A 61 -1.77 9.54 -18.98
CA ARG A 61 -2.47 10.72 -19.48
C ARG A 61 -3.70 10.97 -18.62
N TRP A 62 -3.96 12.24 -18.33
CA TRP A 62 -5.20 12.60 -17.65
C TRP A 62 -6.40 12.37 -18.58
N SER A 63 -7.41 11.66 -18.08
CA SER A 63 -8.63 11.30 -18.77
C SER A 63 -9.84 11.66 -17.92
N TRP A 64 -10.52 12.74 -18.31
CA TRP A 64 -11.76 13.17 -17.68
C TRP A 64 -12.87 12.12 -17.81
N THR A 65 -12.90 11.38 -18.92
CA THR A 65 -13.88 10.32 -19.16
C THR A 65 -13.68 9.16 -18.19
N ALA A 66 -12.43 8.72 -17.98
CA ALA A 66 -12.12 7.67 -17.01
C ALA A 66 -12.47 8.12 -15.59
N LEU A 67 -12.10 9.35 -15.22
CA LEU A 67 -12.43 9.92 -13.92
C LEU A 67 -13.94 9.95 -13.67
N ARG A 68 -14.73 10.54 -14.58
CA ARG A 68 -16.19 10.66 -14.40
C ARG A 68 -16.89 9.29 -14.33
N ARG A 69 -16.37 8.29 -15.04
CA ARG A 69 -16.92 6.93 -15.06
C ARG A 69 -16.66 6.19 -13.75
N ASP A 70 -15.44 6.27 -13.22
CA ASP A 70 -14.99 5.38 -12.15
C ASP A 70 -14.95 6.07 -10.77
N LEU A 71 -14.85 7.41 -10.69
CA LEU A 71 -14.85 8.15 -9.43
C LEU A 71 -16.08 7.86 -8.53
N PRO A 72 -17.34 7.88 -9.03
CA PRO A 72 -18.50 7.59 -8.19
C PRO A 72 -18.49 6.15 -7.65
N ARG A 73 -17.99 5.21 -8.44
CA ARG A 73 -17.85 3.80 -8.02
C ARG A 73 -16.85 3.67 -6.89
N TRP A 74 -15.70 4.33 -6.99
CA TRP A 74 -14.68 4.31 -5.94
C TRP A 74 -15.11 5.04 -4.68
N ILE A 75 -15.85 6.15 -4.79
CA ILE A 75 -16.48 6.81 -3.65
C ILE A 75 -17.50 5.86 -2.99
N GLY A 76 -18.35 5.20 -3.77
CA GLY A 76 -19.34 4.24 -3.25
C GLY A 76 -18.70 3.05 -2.55
N ILE A 77 -17.64 2.46 -3.12
CA ILE A 77 -16.85 1.39 -2.50
C ILE A 77 -16.20 1.91 -1.21
N GLY A 78 -15.62 3.10 -1.25
CA GLY A 78 -14.98 3.74 -0.10
C GLY A 78 -15.96 3.93 1.06
N ILE A 79 -17.13 4.52 0.80
CA ILE A 79 -18.20 4.70 1.80
C ILE A 79 -18.67 3.34 2.33
N LEU A 80 -18.91 2.36 1.47
CA LEU A 80 -19.36 1.03 1.89
C LEU A 80 -18.35 0.37 2.83
N VAL A 81 -17.07 0.33 2.44
CA VAL A 81 -15.98 -0.21 3.27
C VAL A 81 -15.84 0.59 4.57
N GLY A 82 -15.94 1.91 4.48
CA GLY A 82 -15.87 2.82 5.62
C GLY A 82 -16.99 2.62 6.64
N VAL A 83 -18.24 2.48 6.18
CA VAL A 83 -19.40 2.22 7.05
C VAL A 83 -19.31 0.85 7.69
N LEU A 84 -18.99 -0.20 6.92
CA LEU A 84 -18.86 -1.55 7.45
C LEU A 84 -17.72 -1.67 8.47
N GLY A 85 -16.54 -1.15 8.12
CA GLY A 85 -15.38 -1.13 9.01
C GLY A 85 -15.59 -0.23 10.22
N GLY A 86 -16.20 0.93 10.02
CA GLY A 86 -16.53 1.89 11.06
C GLY A 86 -17.56 1.38 12.06
N ALA A 87 -18.63 0.73 11.59
CA ALA A 87 -19.62 0.11 12.46
C ALA A 87 -19.01 -1.03 13.29
N ALA A 88 -18.19 -1.90 12.67
CA ALA A 88 -17.49 -2.96 13.38
C ALA A 88 -16.52 -2.39 14.44
N PHE A 89 -15.75 -1.37 14.08
CA PHE A 89 -14.86 -0.67 15.01
C PHE A 89 -15.64 -0.01 16.15
N GLY A 90 -16.73 0.68 15.83
CA GLY A 90 -17.53 1.41 16.80
C GLY A 90 -18.24 0.52 17.81
N LEU A 91 -18.75 -0.64 17.38
CA LEU A 91 -19.33 -1.63 18.30
C LEU A 91 -18.30 -2.12 19.31
N VAL A 92 -17.10 -2.47 18.85
CA VAL A 92 -16.05 -2.90 19.77
C VAL A 92 -15.57 -1.77 20.66
N LEU A 93 -15.39 -0.57 20.12
CA LEU A 93 -15.01 0.58 20.92
C LEU A 93 -16.03 0.83 22.03
N GLY A 94 -17.32 0.72 21.73
CA GLY A 94 -18.39 0.84 22.71
C GLY A 94 -18.33 -0.23 23.80
N VAL A 95 -18.13 -1.50 23.44
CA VAL A 95 -17.93 -2.59 24.41
C VAL A 95 -16.67 -2.37 25.25
N ALA A 96 -15.57 -1.92 24.64
CA ALA A 96 -14.31 -1.66 25.35
C ALA A 96 -14.46 -0.52 26.38
N ILE A 97 -15.19 0.53 26.02
CA ILE A 97 -15.54 1.64 26.90
C ILE A 97 -16.41 1.16 28.07
N ASP A 98 -17.38 0.30 27.79
CA ASP A 98 -18.28 -0.26 28.81
C ASP A 98 -17.52 -1.11 29.85
N VAL A 99 -16.64 -1.99 29.36
CA VAL A 99 -15.83 -2.88 30.21
C VAL A 99 -14.75 -2.11 30.97
N ARG A 100 -14.24 -1.00 30.41
CA ARG A 100 -13.21 -0.16 31.03
C ARG A 100 -13.56 1.33 30.94
N PRO A 101 -14.53 1.81 31.74
CA PRO A 101 -14.92 3.22 31.74
C PRO A 101 -13.79 4.14 32.19
N GLU A 102 -12.79 3.60 32.89
CA GLU A 102 -11.59 4.31 33.36
C GLU A 102 -10.75 4.89 32.22
N VAL A 103 -10.85 4.30 31.02
CA VAL A 103 -10.18 4.76 29.80
C VAL A 103 -10.60 6.18 29.42
N LEU A 104 -11.89 6.52 29.58
CA LEU A 104 -12.41 7.86 29.27
C LEU A 104 -12.10 8.87 30.37
N SER A 105 -11.96 8.43 31.62
CA SER A 105 -11.73 9.32 32.75
C SER A 105 -10.27 9.73 32.95
N GLY A 106 -9.32 9.11 32.24
CA GLY A 106 -7.89 9.36 32.38
C GLY A 106 -7.31 8.91 33.75
N PRO A 107 -6.00 9.09 33.98
CA PRO A 107 -5.37 8.79 35.27
C PRO A 107 -6.00 9.64 36.37
N ARG A 108 -6.64 9.01 37.36
CA ARG A 108 -7.20 9.72 38.52
C ARG A 108 -6.05 10.24 39.40
N SER A 109 -6.13 11.49 39.84
CA SER A 109 -5.29 11.98 40.92
C SER A 109 -5.54 11.14 42.18
N ALA A 110 -4.47 10.82 42.92
CA ALA A 110 -4.59 10.05 44.15
C ALA A 110 -5.55 10.76 45.12
N GLY A 111 -6.70 10.14 45.40
CA GLY A 111 -7.75 10.70 46.26
C GLY A 111 -9.02 11.18 45.55
N ALA A 112 -9.09 11.15 44.21
CA ALA A 112 -10.34 11.44 43.49
C ALA A 112 -11.39 10.36 43.78
N ALA A 113 -12.58 10.77 44.21
CA ALA A 113 -13.70 9.86 44.41
C ALA A 113 -14.01 9.10 43.10
N PRO A 114 -14.27 7.78 43.16
CA PRO A 114 -14.68 7.03 41.99
C PRO A 114 -15.93 7.71 41.39
N PRO A 115 -16.03 7.81 40.05
CA PRO A 115 -17.23 8.34 39.43
C PRO A 115 -18.44 7.53 39.92
N PRO A 116 -19.60 8.17 40.12
CA PRO A 116 -20.79 7.47 40.59
C PRO A 116 -21.05 6.27 39.68
N ALA A 117 -21.14 5.08 40.29
CA ALA A 117 -21.44 3.84 39.60
C ALA A 117 -22.82 3.97 38.93
N GLY A 118 -22.84 4.34 37.65
CA GLY A 118 -24.09 4.56 36.89
C GLY A 118 -24.04 5.59 35.75
N SER A 119 -22.93 6.29 35.51
CA SER A 119 -22.90 7.37 34.49
C SER A 119 -22.80 6.90 33.03
N VAL A 120 -22.38 5.66 32.77
CA VAL A 120 -22.27 5.12 31.40
C VAL A 120 -23.04 3.81 31.35
N THR A 121 -24.17 3.81 30.65
CA THR A 121 -24.93 2.58 30.37
C THR A 121 -24.31 1.89 29.16
N LEU A 122 -24.47 0.56 29.06
CA LEU A 122 -24.08 -0.22 27.87
C LEU A 122 -24.66 0.38 26.58
N LEU A 123 -25.90 0.86 26.64
CA LEU A 123 -26.52 1.52 25.50
C LEU A 123 -25.80 2.82 25.14
N GLY A 124 -25.40 3.63 26.13
CA GLY A 124 -24.68 4.87 25.93
C GLY A 124 -23.26 4.66 25.37
N SER A 125 -22.51 3.68 25.90
CA SER A 125 -21.18 3.33 25.41
C SER A 125 -21.21 2.75 24.00
N LEU A 126 -22.16 1.86 23.70
CA LEU A 126 -22.39 1.34 22.34
C LEU A 126 -22.78 2.45 21.37
N ALA A 127 -23.69 3.36 21.75
CA ALA A 127 -24.09 4.47 20.90
C ALA A 127 -22.91 5.40 20.60
N ALA A 128 -22.13 5.79 21.62
CA ALA A 128 -20.94 6.61 21.45
C ALA A 128 -19.88 5.93 20.58
N GLY A 129 -19.67 4.63 20.80
CA GLY A 129 -18.77 3.80 20.01
C GLY A 129 -19.18 3.75 18.53
N VAL A 130 -20.43 3.41 18.23
CA VAL A 130 -20.95 3.34 16.85
C VAL A 130 -20.88 4.69 16.16
N VAL A 131 -21.26 5.78 16.83
CA VAL A 131 -21.16 7.14 16.27
C VAL A 131 -19.71 7.47 15.93
N SER A 132 -18.78 7.27 16.87
CA SER A 132 -17.35 7.49 16.64
C SER A 132 -16.83 6.62 15.49
N GLY A 133 -17.20 5.35 15.48
CA GLY A 133 -16.80 4.41 14.44
C GLY A 133 -17.32 4.77 13.06
N LEU A 134 -18.57 5.20 12.94
CA LEU A 134 -19.14 5.66 11.66
C LEU A 134 -18.50 6.96 11.18
N VAL A 135 -18.26 7.93 12.06
CA VAL A 135 -17.55 9.18 11.69
C VAL A 135 -16.17 8.85 11.14
N ASN A 136 -15.36 8.10 11.89
CA ASN A 136 -14.01 7.70 11.49
C ASN A 136 -14.02 6.83 10.24
N GLY A 137 -14.93 5.86 10.17
CA GLY A 137 -15.07 4.93 9.07
C GLY A 137 -15.46 5.61 7.76
N ILE A 138 -16.47 6.48 7.79
CA ILE A 138 -16.89 7.26 6.61
C ILE A 138 -15.77 8.18 6.15
N GLY A 139 -15.08 8.87 7.07
CA GLY A 139 -13.94 9.72 6.73
C GLY A 139 -12.82 8.98 6.02
N LEU A 140 -12.35 7.88 6.62
CA LEU A 140 -11.34 7.01 6.03
C LEU A 140 -11.82 6.44 4.68
N GLY A 141 -13.09 6.02 4.61
CA GLY A 141 -13.72 5.49 3.40
C GLY A 141 -13.75 6.51 2.26
N LEU A 142 -14.15 7.75 2.55
CA LEU A 142 -14.12 8.86 1.59
C LEU A 142 -12.71 9.17 1.14
N MET A 143 -11.75 9.19 2.06
CA MET A 143 -10.33 9.43 1.76
C MET A 143 -9.77 8.36 0.82
N MET A 144 -10.05 7.08 1.08
CA MET A 144 -9.71 5.97 0.17
C MET A 144 -10.41 6.11 -1.18
N GLY A 145 -11.73 6.35 -1.17
CA GLY A 145 -12.54 6.47 -2.38
C GLY A 145 -12.12 7.62 -3.27
N LEU A 146 -11.77 8.78 -2.67
CA LEU A 146 -11.20 9.93 -3.37
C LEU A 146 -9.82 9.62 -3.92
N THR A 147 -8.96 8.96 -3.15
CA THR A 147 -7.61 8.60 -3.61
C THR A 147 -7.68 7.67 -4.81
N PHE A 148 -8.37 6.53 -4.71
CA PHE A 148 -8.49 5.59 -5.83
C PHE A 148 -9.28 6.18 -7.00
N GLY A 149 -10.36 6.90 -6.69
CA GLY A 149 -11.20 7.57 -7.67
C GLY A 149 -10.45 8.62 -8.48
N LEU A 150 -9.75 9.55 -7.85
CA LEU A 150 -8.95 10.57 -8.55
C LEU A 150 -7.82 9.93 -9.35
N LEU A 151 -7.19 8.90 -8.80
CA LEU A 151 -6.17 8.16 -9.53
C LEU A 151 -6.76 7.59 -10.82
N THR A 152 -8.01 7.11 -10.90
CA THR A 152 -8.58 6.60 -12.18
C THR A 152 -8.51 7.60 -13.35
N GLY A 153 -8.44 8.91 -13.07
CA GLY A 153 -8.18 9.93 -14.08
C GLY A 153 -6.79 9.81 -14.74
N LEU A 154 -5.79 9.24 -14.07
CA LEU A 154 -4.44 9.00 -14.62
C LEU A 154 -4.39 7.76 -15.52
N ASP A 155 -5.12 7.78 -16.62
CA ASP A 155 -5.26 6.66 -17.56
C ASP A 155 -3.91 6.08 -18.01
N LYS A 156 -3.78 4.75 -17.89
CA LYS A 156 -2.57 3.98 -18.24
C LYS A 156 -2.68 3.56 -19.70
N ARG A 157 -1.75 4.01 -20.52
CA ARG A 157 -1.67 3.59 -21.93
C ARG A 157 -0.49 2.68 -22.19
N THR A 158 -0.71 1.68 -23.03
CA THR A 158 0.23 0.60 -23.37
C THR A 158 0.30 0.44 -24.88
N GLY A 159 1.49 0.21 -25.44
CA GLY A 159 1.68 0.04 -26.89
C GLY A 159 1.47 1.32 -27.71
N VAL A 160 1.64 2.50 -27.11
CA VAL A 160 1.39 3.80 -27.78
C VAL A 160 2.68 4.45 -28.28
N SER A 161 3.82 4.11 -27.69
CA SER A 161 5.11 4.67 -28.10
C SER A 161 6.03 3.61 -28.67
N ALA A 162 6.64 3.90 -29.83
CA ALA A 162 7.76 3.13 -30.36
C ALA A 162 8.99 3.29 -29.45
N MET A 163 8.99 2.62 -28.30
CA MET A 163 10.07 2.65 -27.33
C MET A 163 11.12 1.57 -27.64
N ALA A 164 12.36 1.84 -27.25
CA ALA A 164 13.39 0.81 -27.29
C ALA A 164 13.14 -0.31 -26.25
N PRO A 165 13.62 -1.53 -26.52
CA PRO A 165 13.55 -2.64 -25.57
C PRO A 165 14.07 -2.21 -24.19
N GLY A 166 13.29 -2.50 -23.15
CA GLY A 166 13.58 -2.09 -21.77
C GLY A 166 13.12 -0.69 -21.38
N GLN A 167 12.92 0.25 -22.32
CA GLN A 167 12.46 1.61 -21.99
C GLN A 167 11.01 1.64 -21.50
N SER A 168 10.16 0.71 -21.94
CA SER A 168 8.78 0.60 -21.45
C SER A 168 8.71 0.30 -19.94
N VAL A 169 9.65 -0.48 -19.42
CA VAL A 169 9.76 -0.78 -17.99
C VAL A 169 10.24 0.45 -17.21
N GLU A 170 11.19 1.21 -17.75
CA GLU A 170 11.64 2.46 -17.11
C GLU A 170 10.57 3.55 -17.15
N ALA A 171 9.78 3.64 -18.23
CA ALA A 171 8.60 4.48 -18.29
C ALA A 171 7.59 4.08 -17.20
N SER A 172 7.37 2.78 -17.00
CA SER A 172 6.52 2.26 -15.92
C SER A 172 7.03 2.65 -14.53
N ARG A 173 8.35 2.70 -14.31
CA ARG A 173 8.94 3.22 -13.06
C ARG A 173 8.67 4.70 -12.86
N ARG A 174 8.87 5.53 -13.91
CA ARG A 174 8.59 6.98 -13.84
C ARG A 174 7.12 7.24 -13.54
N ASN A 175 6.24 6.49 -14.20
CA ASN A 175 4.79 6.54 -13.99
C ASN A 175 4.40 6.08 -12.57
N ALA A 176 5.11 5.11 -12.00
CA ALA A 176 4.95 4.72 -10.59
C ALA A 176 5.27 5.87 -9.64
N ILE A 177 6.34 6.63 -9.89
CA ILE A 177 6.74 7.77 -9.05
C ILE A 177 5.68 8.88 -9.14
N VAL A 178 5.25 9.25 -10.36
CA VAL A 178 4.22 10.27 -10.57
C VAL A 178 2.91 9.87 -9.89
N GLY A 179 2.47 8.63 -10.12
CA GLY A 179 1.28 8.08 -9.49
C GLY A 179 1.37 8.05 -7.96
N GLY A 180 2.54 7.68 -7.43
CA GLY A 180 2.81 7.66 -6.00
C GLY A 180 2.77 9.05 -5.37
N ILE A 181 3.45 10.03 -5.95
CA ILE A 181 3.41 11.42 -5.45
C ILE A 181 1.97 11.93 -5.42
N LEU A 182 1.22 11.77 -6.52
CA LEU A 182 -0.17 12.23 -6.59
C LEU A 182 -1.07 11.51 -5.57
N GLY A 183 -0.97 10.19 -5.46
CA GLY A 183 -1.75 9.42 -4.50
C GLY A 183 -1.38 9.74 -3.05
N GLY A 184 -0.10 9.95 -2.76
CA GLY A 184 0.39 10.33 -1.44
C GLY A 184 -0.09 11.73 -1.04
N CYS A 185 -0.05 12.70 -1.95
CA CYS A 185 -0.60 14.04 -1.70
C CYS A 185 -2.11 13.99 -1.43
N VAL A 186 -2.88 13.27 -2.25
CA VAL A 186 -4.34 13.17 -2.08
C VAL A 186 -4.69 12.49 -0.74
N PHE A 187 -4.04 11.38 -0.43
CA PHE A 187 -4.33 10.63 0.79
C PHE A 187 -3.82 11.35 2.04
N GLY A 188 -2.64 11.96 1.99
CA GLY A 188 -2.07 12.74 3.10
C GLY A 188 -2.87 14.00 3.42
N LEU A 189 -3.29 14.77 2.39
CA LEU A 189 -4.16 15.93 2.58
C LEU A 189 -5.56 15.52 3.06
N GLY A 190 -6.09 14.41 2.53
CA GLY A 190 -7.35 13.86 3.02
C GLY A 190 -7.27 13.45 4.49
N TYR A 191 -6.12 12.88 4.90
CA TYR A 191 -5.86 12.51 6.29
C TYR A 191 -5.80 13.75 7.17
N GLU A 192 -5.06 14.78 6.76
CA GLU A 192 -4.98 16.05 7.48
C GLU A 192 -6.37 16.66 7.66
N VAL A 193 -7.12 16.87 6.58
CA VAL A 193 -8.47 17.48 6.65
C VAL A 193 -9.40 16.69 7.58
N PHE A 194 -9.28 15.37 7.61
CA PHE A 194 -10.15 14.52 8.41
C PHE A 194 -9.71 14.39 9.88
N TYR A 195 -8.40 14.33 10.14
CA TYR A 195 -7.82 14.03 11.47
C TYR A 195 -7.18 15.25 12.18
N VAL A 196 -7.31 16.46 11.62
CA VAL A 196 -6.91 17.75 12.25
C VAL A 196 -7.49 17.95 13.67
N GLN A 197 -8.50 17.18 14.09
CA GLN A 197 -9.15 17.29 15.40
C GLN A 197 -8.48 16.51 16.55
N GLY A 198 -7.21 16.09 16.42
CA GLY A 198 -6.40 15.68 17.59
C GLY A 198 -6.30 14.18 17.87
N THR A 199 -6.51 13.33 16.87
CA THR A 199 -6.14 11.91 16.95
C THR A 199 -4.82 11.71 16.21
N SER A 200 -3.75 11.41 16.96
CA SER A 200 -2.45 11.16 16.35
C SER A 200 -2.27 9.69 15.95
N LEU A 201 -1.45 9.45 14.91
CA LEU A 201 -0.90 8.13 14.63
C LEU A 201 0.16 7.73 15.69
N THR A 202 0.67 8.69 16.47
CA THR A 202 1.47 8.41 17.67
C THR A 202 0.59 7.95 18.82
N GLY A 203 0.97 6.87 19.50
CA GLY A 203 0.10 6.24 20.47
C GLY A 203 -0.09 7.04 21.76
N PRO A 204 -1.13 6.68 22.54
CA PRO A 204 -1.52 7.42 23.73
C PRO A 204 -0.39 7.52 24.75
N LEU A 205 0.48 6.51 24.89
CA LEU A 205 1.61 6.54 25.82
C LEU A 205 2.57 7.70 25.52
N VAL A 206 2.94 7.89 24.25
CA VAL A 206 3.84 8.96 23.83
C VAL A 206 3.23 10.33 24.14
N HIS A 207 1.92 10.48 23.92
CA HIS A 207 1.19 11.69 24.27
C HIS A 207 1.21 11.97 25.78
N HIS A 208 0.95 10.95 26.61
CA HIS A 208 0.97 11.08 28.07
C HIS A 208 2.36 11.43 28.59
N VAL A 209 3.41 10.83 28.04
CA VAL A 209 4.80 11.17 28.39
C VAL A 209 5.13 12.61 28.01
N ALA A 210 4.76 13.05 26.81
CA ALA A 210 4.97 14.43 26.37
C ALA A 210 4.26 15.45 27.28
N HIS A 211 3.07 15.13 27.75
CA HIS A 211 2.36 15.91 28.78
C HIS A 211 3.10 15.91 30.11
N ALA A 212 3.53 14.75 30.61
CA ALA A 212 4.20 14.61 31.90
C ALA A 212 5.53 15.37 31.97
N ILE A 213 6.25 15.49 30.86
CA ILE A 213 7.55 16.18 30.78
C ILE A 213 7.47 17.61 30.23
N GLY A 214 6.25 18.15 30.03
CA GLY A 214 6.04 19.54 29.60
C GLY A 214 6.42 19.84 28.14
N LEU A 215 6.51 18.83 27.27
CA LEU A 215 6.91 18.97 25.86
C LEU A 215 5.73 19.01 24.88
N VAL A 216 4.50 19.22 25.36
CA VAL A 216 3.27 19.20 24.54
C VAL A 216 3.35 20.14 23.33
N GLY A 217 3.90 21.35 23.51
CA GLY A 217 4.04 22.34 22.44
C GLY A 217 4.99 21.92 21.32
N VAL A 218 5.95 21.04 21.60
CA VAL A 218 6.88 20.46 20.61
C VAL A 218 6.34 19.16 20.04
N TYR A 219 5.73 18.32 20.89
CA TYR A 219 5.18 17.04 20.50
C TYR A 219 4.08 17.17 19.45
N TRP A 220 3.12 18.09 19.64
CA TRP A 220 1.96 18.15 18.76
C TRP A 220 2.31 18.43 17.29
N PRO A 221 3.16 19.43 16.98
CA PRO A 221 3.63 19.64 15.62
C PRO A 221 4.40 18.45 15.03
N VAL A 222 5.20 17.76 15.85
CA VAL A 222 5.99 16.59 15.41
C VAL A 222 5.09 15.39 15.13
N ALA A 223 4.12 15.11 16.01
CA ALA A 223 3.12 14.06 15.83
C ALA A 223 2.30 14.33 14.56
N TRP A 224 1.79 15.54 14.40
CA TRP A 224 1.06 15.95 13.20
C TRP A 224 1.88 15.77 11.91
N ALA A 225 3.15 16.20 11.91
CA ALA A 225 4.04 16.03 10.77
C ALA A 225 4.32 14.54 10.46
N ASN A 226 4.57 13.74 11.50
CA ASN A 226 4.75 12.29 11.37
C ASN A 226 3.51 11.65 10.72
N ASP A 227 2.34 12.05 11.17
CA ASP A 227 1.06 11.46 10.78
C ASP A 227 0.76 11.71 9.30
N ILE A 228 0.93 12.95 8.85
CA ILE A 228 0.82 13.31 7.43
C ILE A 228 1.82 12.54 6.60
N VAL A 229 3.08 12.44 7.04
CA VAL A 229 4.13 11.72 6.30
C VAL A 229 3.81 10.24 6.17
N VAL A 230 3.36 9.60 7.25
CA VAL A 230 2.97 8.18 7.25
C VAL A 230 1.77 7.95 6.34
N ALA A 231 0.73 8.78 6.44
CA ALA A 231 -0.45 8.70 5.57
C ALA A 231 -0.05 8.91 4.10
N ALA A 232 0.72 9.96 3.80
CA ALA A 232 1.18 10.25 2.45
C ALA A 232 2.04 9.11 1.88
N LEU A 233 2.92 8.51 2.68
CA LEU A 233 3.74 7.37 2.25
C LEU A 233 2.86 6.15 1.94
N ALA A 234 1.86 5.86 2.78
CA ALA A 234 0.91 4.77 2.55
C ALA A 234 0.16 4.98 1.22
N GLY A 235 -0.41 6.17 1.01
CA GLY A 235 -1.06 6.54 -0.25
C GLY A 235 -0.11 6.44 -1.45
N ALA A 236 1.14 6.87 -1.29
CA ALA A 236 2.14 6.85 -2.35
C ALA A 236 2.55 5.45 -2.78
N ILE A 237 2.75 4.54 -1.83
CA ILE A 237 3.08 3.14 -2.14
C ILE A 237 1.93 2.50 -2.93
N VAL A 238 0.70 2.64 -2.43
CA VAL A 238 -0.48 2.03 -3.07
C VAL A 238 -0.68 2.59 -4.48
N ALA A 239 -0.69 3.91 -4.63
CA ALA A 239 -0.89 4.57 -5.91
C ALA A 239 0.25 4.30 -6.90
N GLY A 240 1.50 4.34 -6.43
CA GLY A 240 2.66 4.10 -7.28
C GLY A 240 2.71 2.66 -7.79
N LEU A 241 2.34 1.68 -6.96
CA LEU A 241 2.21 0.28 -7.39
C LEU A 241 1.16 0.13 -8.49
N GLN A 242 0.01 0.79 -8.37
CA GLN A 242 -1.05 0.75 -9.38
C GLN A 242 -0.68 1.44 -10.70
N ARG A 243 0.15 2.49 -10.66
CA ARG A 243 0.48 3.35 -11.82
C ARG A 243 1.72 2.92 -12.60
N GLY A 244 2.31 1.78 -12.24
CA GLY A 244 3.42 1.19 -12.98
C GLY A 244 4.44 0.46 -12.10
N GLY A 245 4.39 0.66 -10.78
CA GLY A 245 5.29 0.02 -9.84
C GLY A 245 5.13 -1.50 -9.82
N GLY A 246 3.89 -2.01 -9.92
CA GLY A 246 3.62 -3.44 -10.00
C GLY A 246 4.30 -4.12 -11.19
N ALA A 247 4.16 -3.55 -12.40
CA ALA A 247 4.81 -4.08 -13.61
C ALA A 247 6.34 -4.00 -13.51
N TYR A 248 6.88 -2.89 -13.00
CA TYR A 248 8.32 -2.72 -12.78
C TYR A 248 8.88 -3.76 -11.80
N LEU A 249 8.24 -3.94 -10.65
CA LEU A 249 8.68 -4.87 -9.61
C LEU A 249 8.58 -6.31 -10.08
N ARG A 250 7.49 -6.71 -10.75
CA ARG A 250 7.36 -8.07 -11.33
C ARG A 250 8.44 -8.33 -12.37
N HIS A 251 8.73 -7.37 -13.24
CA HIS A 251 9.80 -7.50 -14.24
C HIS A 251 11.17 -7.66 -13.57
N ARG A 252 11.49 -6.82 -12.58
CA ARG A 252 12.76 -6.89 -11.86
C ARG A 252 12.90 -8.16 -11.03
N ALA A 253 11.84 -8.59 -10.35
CA ALA A 253 11.80 -9.84 -9.61
C ALA A 253 12.03 -11.04 -10.54
N LEU A 254 11.36 -11.07 -11.70
CA LEU A 254 11.56 -12.12 -12.70
C LEU A 254 13.01 -12.18 -13.18
N LEU A 255 13.58 -11.06 -13.61
CA LEU A 255 14.99 -11.00 -14.04
C LEU A 255 15.95 -11.41 -12.94
N TRP A 256 15.71 -10.97 -11.70
CA TRP A 256 16.54 -11.34 -10.56
C TRP A 256 16.52 -12.84 -10.29
N ILE A 257 15.35 -13.49 -10.36
CA ILE A 257 15.23 -14.95 -10.21
C ILE A 257 16.00 -15.66 -11.34
N LEU A 258 15.85 -15.21 -12.59
CA LEU A 258 16.52 -15.80 -13.75
C LEU A 258 18.04 -15.65 -13.66
N VAL A 259 18.54 -14.46 -13.31
CA VAL A 259 19.97 -14.19 -13.14
C VAL A 259 20.55 -15.02 -12.00
N ARG A 260 19.87 -15.12 -10.86
CA ARG A 260 20.32 -15.95 -9.73
C ARG A 260 20.40 -17.44 -10.08
N ARG A 261 19.55 -17.90 -10.99
CA ARG A 261 19.57 -19.28 -11.48
C ARG A 261 20.56 -19.51 -12.64
N GLY A 262 21.28 -18.48 -13.09
CA GLY A 262 22.20 -18.57 -14.22
C GLY A 262 21.49 -18.73 -15.58
N LEU A 263 20.20 -18.39 -15.66
CA LEU A 263 19.36 -18.56 -16.85
C LEU A 263 19.29 -17.31 -17.71
N ALA A 264 19.71 -16.16 -17.15
CA ALA A 264 19.75 -14.89 -17.84
C ALA A 264 21.04 -14.15 -17.51
N PRO A 265 21.65 -13.46 -18.49
CA PRO A 265 22.76 -12.54 -18.23
C PRO A 265 22.31 -11.35 -17.38
N ARG A 266 23.25 -10.76 -16.62
CA ARG A 266 22.99 -9.60 -15.72
C ARG A 266 22.53 -8.38 -16.50
N ASP A 267 23.18 -8.08 -17.63
CA ASP A 267 22.74 -7.06 -18.57
C ASP A 267 21.98 -7.71 -19.72
N TYR A 268 20.70 -7.95 -19.48
CA TYR A 268 19.83 -8.64 -20.43
C TYR A 268 19.66 -7.83 -21.72
N VAL A 269 19.59 -6.50 -21.63
CA VAL A 269 19.40 -5.63 -22.80
C VAL A 269 20.67 -5.58 -23.63
N ALA A 270 21.84 -5.40 -23.02
CA ALA A 270 23.11 -5.39 -23.76
C ALA A 270 23.40 -6.75 -24.41
N PHE A 271 23.05 -7.85 -23.75
CA PHE A 271 23.15 -9.20 -24.33
C PHE A 271 22.28 -9.36 -25.58
N LEU A 272 21.00 -8.94 -25.50
CA LEU A 272 20.09 -9.04 -26.64
C LEU A 272 20.51 -8.11 -27.80
N GLU A 273 20.99 -6.91 -27.49
CA GLU A 273 21.60 -6.02 -28.49
C GLU A 273 22.83 -6.65 -29.14
N HIS A 274 23.70 -7.29 -28.37
CA HIS A 274 24.86 -7.99 -28.92
C HIS A 274 24.45 -9.16 -29.83
N ALA A 275 23.48 -9.98 -29.41
CA ALA A 275 22.92 -11.05 -30.23
C ALA A 275 22.24 -10.51 -31.50
N SER A 276 21.64 -9.32 -31.43
CA SER A 276 21.09 -8.64 -32.61
C SER A 276 22.19 -8.15 -33.56
N ARG A 277 23.30 -7.60 -33.04
CA ARG A 277 24.48 -7.24 -33.84
C ARG A 277 25.12 -8.45 -34.53
N LEU A 278 25.01 -9.63 -33.92
CA LEU A 278 25.46 -10.90 -34.50
C LEU A 278 24.44 -11.53 -35.46
N VAL A 279 23.34 -10.86 -35.79
CA VAL A 279 22.30 -11.35 -36.72
C VAL A 279 21.62 -12.64 -36.22
N LEU A 280 21.67 -12.91 -34.91
CA LEU A 280 20.90 -14.01 -34.30
C LEU A 280 19.46 -13.57 -34.03
N LEU A 281 19.29 -12.32 -33.63
CA LEU A 281 18.02 -11.70 -33.30
C LEU A 281 17.78 -10.48 -34.20
N ARG A 282 16.51 -10.22 -34.50
CA ARG A 282 16.05 -8.93 -35.03
C ARG A 282 15.10 -8.26 -34.06
N ARG A 283 15.14 -6.95 -34.05
CA ARG A 283 14.22 -6.13 -33.26
C ARG A 283 12.88 -6.04 -33.98
N ARG A 284 11.79 -6.41 -33.30
CA ARG A 284 10.41 -6.24 -33.80
C ARG A 284 9.55 -5.62 -32.71
N GLY A 285 9.00 -4.43 -33.01
CA GLY A 285 8.24 -3.65 -32.04
C GLY A 285 9.05 -3.36 -30.78
N HIS A 286 8.55 -3.81 -29.62
CA HIS A 286 9.13 -3.56 -28.29
C HIS A 286 10.09 -4.66 -27.80
N GLY A 287 10.42 -5.65 -28.65
CA GLY A 287 11.20 -6.81 -28.26
C GLY A 287 12.13 -7.33 -29.35
N TYR A 288 12.72 -8.49 -29.06
CA TYR A 288 13.61 -9.21 -29.96
C TYR A 288 12.96 -10.53 -30.37
N GLU A 289 13.10 -10.89 -31.63
CA GLU A 289 12.70 -12.20 -32.15
C GLU A 289 13.87 -12.82 -32.91
N PHE A 290 13.94 -14.15 -32.95
CA PHE A 290 14.93 -14.82 -33.79
C PHE A 290 14.66 -14.51 -35.26
N ILE A 291 15.73 -14.26 -36.02
CA ILE A 291 15.61 -14.01 -37.47
C ILE A 291 15.16 -15.28 -38.18
N HIS A 292 15.72 -16.43 -37.78
CA HIS A 292 15.40 -17.73 -38.35
C HIS A 292 14.63 -18.59 -37.34
N ARG A 293 13.44 -19.04 -37.74
CA ARG A 293 12.59 -19.91 -36.91
C ARG A 293 13.26 -21.24 -36.56
N MET A 294 14.03 -21.82 -37.49
CA MET A 294 14.79 -23.05 -37.25
C MET A 294 15.83 -22.92 -36.13
N LEU A 295 16.44 -21.74 -35.98
CA LEU A 295 17.40 -21.49 -34.90
C LEU A 295 16.70 -21.42 -33.53
N LEU A 296 15.51 -20.82 -33.48
CA LEU A 296 14.66 -20.83 -32.28
C LEU A 296 14.25 -22.26 -31.91
N GLU A 297 13.78 -23.04 -32.89
CA GLU A 297 13.36 -24.44 -32.69
C GLU A 297 14.54 -25.30 -32.23
N TYR A 298 15.71 -25.16 -32.85
CA TYR A 298 16.94 -25.82 -32.40
C TYR A 298 17.26 -25.54 -30.92
N PHE A 299 17.22 -24.28 -30.48
CA PHE A 299 17.47 -23.95 -29.08
C PHE A 299 16.35 -24.43 -28.13
N ALA A 300 15.11 -24.51 -28.61
CA ALA A 300 13.98 -25.00 -27.82
C ALA A 300 14.06 -26.52 -27.57
N ASP A 301 14.62 -27.26 -28.53
CA ASP A 301 14.78 -28.72 -28.47
C ASP A 301 16.01 -29.18 -27.67
N LEU A 302 16.94 -28.26 -27.35
CA LEU A 302 18.11 -28.61 -26.54
C LEU A 302 17.70 -29.01 -25.12
N PRO A 303 18.21 -30.13 -24.58
CA PRO A 303 17.93 -30.54 -23.21
C PRO A 303 18.43 -29.49 -22.22
N PHE A 304 17.53 -29.03 -21.35
CA PHE A 304 17.83 -28.00 -20.37
C PHE A 304 18.72 -28.55 -19.24
N ASP A 305 20.03 -28.31 -19.31
CA ASP A 305 20.97 -28.69 -18.26
C ASP A 305 21.19 -27.57 -17.23
N ALA A 306 20.36 -27.59 -16.18
CA ALA A 306 20.44 -26.65 -15.07
C ALA A 306 21.77 -26.72 -14.27
N ARG A 307 22.58 -27.80 -14.40
CA ARG A 307 23.89 -27.88 -13.72
C ARG A 307 24.94 -27.06 -14.46
N ARG A 308 24.98 -27.16 -15.80
CA ARG A 308 25.91 -26.41 -16.65
C ARG A 308 25.64 -24.90 -16.63
N ALA A 309 24.38 -24.48 -16.57
CA ALA A 309 24.01 -23.06 -16.44
C ALA A 309 24.51 -22.43 -15.12
N ARG A 310 24.47 -23.20 -14.02
CA ARG A 310 24.95 -22.74 -12.69
C ARG A 310 26.47 -22.65 -12.60
N SER A 311 27.22 -23.53 -13.29
CA SER A 311 28.69 -23.47 -13.29
C SER A 311 29.22 -22.28 -14.09
N LEU A 312 28.57 -21.92 -15.20
CA LEU A 312 28.94 -20.75 -16.02
C LEU A 312 28.62 -19.42 -15.33
N GLY A 313 27.49 -19.33 -14.60
CA GLY A 313 27.11 -18.11 -13.87
C GLY A 313 27.95 -17.80 -12.61
N ARG A 314 28.80 -18.75 -12.16
CA ARG A 314 29.68 -18.60 -10.99
C ARG A 314 31.11 -18.20 -11.33
N GLY A 315 31.46 -18.04 -12.61
CA GLY A 315 32.76 -17.51 -13.01
C GLY A 315 32.98 -16.11 -12.41
N LYS A 316 34.07 -15.93 -11.64
CA LYS A 316 34.46 -14.64 -11.06
C LYS A 316 34.54 -13.57 -12.16
N PRO A 317 34.09 -12.33 -11.90
CA PRO A 317 34.48 -11.22 -12.77
C PRO A 317 36.01 -11.08 -12.68
N GLY A 318 36.68 -11.27 -13.82
CA GLY A 318 38.06 -10.84 -14.01
C GLY A 318 38.13 -9.33 -14.20
#